data_AF-B2JU23-F1
#
_entry.id   AF-B2JU23-F1
#
_cell.length_a   1.000
_cell.length_b   1.000
_cell.length_c   1.000
_cell.angle_alpha   90.00
_cell.angle_beta   90.00
_cell.angle_gamma   90.00
#
_symmetry.space_group_name_H-M   'P 1'
#
loop_
_entity.id
_entity.type
_entity.pdbx_description
1 polymer ?
#
loop_
_entity_poly.entity_id
_entity_poly.type
_entity_poly.pdbx_seq_one_letter_code
_entity_poly.pdbx_strand_id
1 'polypeptide(L)'
;MAELRSTKSQSKNITKFRCAMSLSFPKRHTTIRVVVSTVMLQSLHSLQLFSYLGFVYSRSWSAFKAAMPPQLLMCEAVWLASAIASLVAGIALFDRRKWGRPLYAWTLIVAHAWGLLTPFRLLSLISLPWSGVLIAILYNRQGRDFLAGHRNPGKLSARDCIRIGALAVSCSLHYLAMSFSVSRTGWLAMLMPNGRPLDLLFVAAVALFIGLALSPKGRRAWNCGVTLMVFSVSMAGQLIVNVATSTPLVRYLPPPFRFTAYPWSVMIPYTGMVALVAFALFQANRPHTPGPALEMPDFT
;
A
#
# COMPACT_ATOMS: atom_id res chain seq x y z
N MET A 1 67.07 9.19 18.79
CA MET A 1 66.24 8.80 17.64
C MET A 1 65.13 7.84 18.09
N ALA A 2 64.07 8.34 18.72
CA ALA A 2 62.96 7.50 19.17
C ALA A 2 61.68 8.33 19.36
N GLU A 3 61.19 8.99 18.31
CA GLU A 3 59.94 9.76 18.42
C GLU A 3 59.23 9.96 17.07
N LEU A 4 58.95 8.88 16.33
CA LEU A 4 58.22 8.98 15.04
C LEU A 4 57.29 7.78 14.76
N ARG A 5 56.68 7.18 15.80
CA ARG A 5 55.66 6.12 15.64
C ARG A 5 54.47 6.32 16.59
N SER A 6 53.70 7.38 16.41
CA SER A 6 52.41 7.51 17.14
C SER A 6 51.24 8.09 16.31
N THR A 7 51.45 8.44 15.04
CA THR A 7 50.39 9.11 14.24
C THR A 7 49.75 8.25 13.16
N LYS A 8 50.23 7.01 12.91
CA LYS A 8 49.66 6.13 11.86
C LYS A 8 48.55 5.18 12.33
N SER A 9 48.24 5.12 13.63
CA SER A 9 47.24 4.17 14.17
C SER A 9 45.82 4.75 14.29
N GLN A 10 45.64 6.08 14.26
CA GLN A 10 44.31 6.70 14.36
C GLN A 10 43.57 6.88 13.02
N SER A 11 44.27 6.83 11.88
CA SER A 11 43.65 7.03 10.56
C SER A 11 42.90 5.79 10.03
N LYS A 12 43.20 4.58 10.53
CA LYS A 12 42.53 3.34 10.09
C LYS A 12 41.16 3.07 10.72
N ASN A 13 40.74 3.83 11.74
CA ASN A 13 39.46 3.63 12.41
C ASN A 13 38.33 4.54 11.90
N ILE A 14 38.62 5.57 11.10
CA ILE A 14 37.59 6.49 10.59
C ILE A 14 36.96 5.99 9.28
N THR A 15 37.65 5.13 8.53
CA THR A 15 37.15 4.55 7.27
C THR A 15 36.35 3.24 7.45
N LYS A 16 36.33 2.65 8.66
CA LYS A 16 35.60 1.40 8.92
C LYS A 16 34.15 1.61 9.40
N PHE A 17 33.75 2.85 9.72
CA PHE A 17 32.42 3.18 10.23
C PHE A 17 31.39 3.65 9.18
N ARG A 18 31.73 3.66 7.89
CA ARG A 18 30.81 4.04 6.81
C ARG A 18 30.24 2.86 6.00
N CYS A 19 30.48 1.62 6.42
CA CYS A 19 29.85 0.44 5.82
C CYS A 19 28.75 -0.15 6.72
N ALA A 20 27.97 0.71 7.38
CA ALA A 20 26.62 0.33 7.79
C ALA A 20 25.76 0.30 6.52
N MET A 21 25.85 -0.82 5.80
CA MET A 21 25.00 -1.21 4.68
C MET A 21 23.57 -1.43 5.19
N SER A 22 22.95 -0.38 5.73
CA SER A 22 21.51 -0.29 5.85
C SER A 22 20.98 -0.42 4.43
N LEU A 23 20.02 -1.32 4.19
CA LEU A 23 19.30 -1.49 2.93
C LEU A 23 19.03 -0.12 2.27
N SER A 24 19.97 0.36 1.47
CA SER A 24 19.98 1.68 0.85
C SER A 24 19.42 1.48 -0.53
N PHE A 25 18.13 1.19 -0.55
CA PHE A 25 17.47 1.11 -1.82
C PHE A 25 17.53 2.49 -2.48
N PRO A 26 17.98 2.58 -3.74
CA PRO A 26 18.03 3.86 -4.43
C PRO A 26 16.62 4.45 -4.47
N LYS A 27 16.50 5.75 -4.16
CA LYS A 27 15.25 6.55 -4.20
C LYS A 27 14.55 6.54 -5.58
N ARG A 28 15.13 5.86 -6.57
CA ARG A 28 14.66 5.69 -7.95
C ARG A 28 13.48 4.72 -8.10
N HIS A 29 13.19 3.85 -7.11
CA HIS A 29 12.13 2.83 -7.21
C HIS A 29 10.95 3.05 -6.22
N THR A 30 10.71 4.28 -5.79
CA THR A 30 9.67 4.64 -4.80
C THR A 30 8.28 4.28 -5.28
N THR A 31 7.96 4.62 -6.54
CA THR A 31 6.64 4.40 -7.12
C THR A 31 6.24 2.93 -7.08
N ILE A 32 7.16 2.03 -7.44
CA ILE A 32 6.89 0.58 -7.42
C ILE A 32 6.70 0.08 -6.00
N ARG A 33 7.45 0.60 -5.02
CA ARG A 33 7.27 0.22 -3.61
C ARG A 33 5.90 0.65 -3.10
N VAL A 34 5.51 1.88 -3.40
CA VAL A 34 4.19 2.40 -3.05
C VAL A 34 3.13 1.50 -3.66
N VAL A 35 3.22 1.18 -4.96
CA VAL A 35 2.28 0.28 -5.64
C VAL A 35 2.24 -1.11 -4.99
N VAL A 36 3.39 -1.75 -4.74
CA VAL A 36 3.44 -3.09 -4.12
C VAL A 36 2.84 -3.07 -2.72
N SER A 37 3.18 -2.06 -1.90
CA SER A 37 2.62 -1.91 -0.55
C SER A 37 1.13 -1.57 -0.56
N THR A 38 0.66 -0.77 -1.52
CA THR A 38 -0.76 -0.49 -1.74
C THR A 38 -1.52 -1.76 -2.07
N VAL A 39 -1.00 -2.59 -2.97
CA VAL A 39 -1.60 -3.89 -3.33
C VAL A 39 -1.70 -4.78 -2.10
N MET A 40 -0.62 -4.92 -1.33
CA MET A 40 -0.63 -5.70 -0.10
C MET A 40 -1.66 -5.16 0.92
N LEU A 41 -1.73 -3.84 1.10
CA LEU A 41 -2.66 -3.22 2.03
C LEU A 41 -4.13 -3.44 1.60
N GLN A 42 -4.44 -3.27 0.31
CA GLN A 42 -5.78 -3.52 -0.23
C GLN A 42 -6.17 -5.00 -0.09
N SER A 43 -5.27 -5.92 -0.41
CA SER A 43 -5.51 -7.36 -0.23
C SER A 43 -5.72 -7.75 1.24
N LEU A 44 -4.90 -7.22 2.16
CA LEU A 44 -5.05 -7.45 3.60
C LEU A 44 -6.39 -6.92 4.12
N HIS A 45 -6.78 -5.73 3.68
CA HIS A 45 -8.07 -5.16 4.05
C HIS A 45 -9.23 -6.03 3.55
N SER A 46 -9.21 -6.48 2.29
CA SER A 46 -10.24 -7.39 1.76
C SER A 46 -10.30 -8.68 2.58
N LEU A 47 -9.17 -9.29 2.90
CA LEU A 47 -9.12 -10.51 3.73
C LEU A 47 -9.67 -10.29 5.14
N GLN A 48 -9.39 -9.13 5.73
CA GLN A 48 -9.91 -8.75 7.03
C GLN A 48 -11.45 -8.60 6.98
N LEU A 49 -11.99 -7.95 5.94
CA LEU A 49 -13.44 -7.85 5.74
C LEU A 49 -14.09 -9.25 5.62
N PHE A 50 -13.49 -10.13 4.82
CA PHE A 50 -13.96 -11.52 4.68
C PHE A 50 -13.96 -12.28 6.01
N SER A 51 -12.89 -12.13 6.79
CA SER A 51 -12.74 -12.78 8.08
C SER A 51 -13.78 -12.30 9.08
N TYR A 52 -14.10 -11.00 9.08
CA TYR A 52 -15.17 -10.47 9.91
C TYR A 52 -16.56 -10.93 9.47
N LEU A 53 -16.84 -10.99 8.17
CA LEU A 53 -18.09 -11.57 7.67
C LEU A 53 -18.22 -13.03 8.11
N GLY A 54 -17.16 -13.81 7.99
CA GLY A 54 -17.10 -15.19 8.48
C GLY A 54 -17.37 -15.29 9.98
N PHE A 55 -16.83 -14.36 10.79
CA PHE A 55 -17.08 -14.31 12.22
C PHE A 55 -18.52 -13.95 12.57
N VAL A 56 -19.10 -12.92 11.94
CA VAL A 56 -20.49 -12.48 12.19
C VAL A 56 -21.49 -13.59 11.87
N TYR A 57 -21.27 -14.31 10.76
CA TYR A 57 -22.14 -15.39 10.32
C TYR A 57 -21.72 -16.79 10.81
N SER A 58 -20.67 -16.89 11.63
CA SER A 58 -20.14 -18.16 12.14
C SER A 58 -21.19 -18.99 12.89
N ARG A 59 -22.16 -18.31 13.54
CA ARG A 59 -23.21 -18.94 14.33
C ARG A 59 -24.41 -19.41 13.50
N SER A 60 -24.54 -19.00 12.23
CA SER A 60 -25.65 -19.41 11.37
C SER A 60 -25.29 -19.37 9.87
N TRP A 61 -24.68 -20.45 9.40
CA TRP A 61 -24.38 -20.65 7.98
C TRP A 61 -25.63 -20.69 7.10
N SER A 62 -26.76 -21.15 7.65
CA SER A 62 -28.06 -21.13 6.99
C SER A 62 -28.56 -19.70 6.79
N ALA A 63 -28.40 -18.81 7.78
CA ALA A 63 -28.74 -17.39 7.64
C ALA A 63 -27.84 -16.68 6.62
N PHE A 64 -26.56 -17.05 6.53
CA PHE A 64 -25.64 -16.51 5.52
C PHE A 64 -26.04 -16.91 4.09
N LYS A 65 -26.31 -18.21 3.87
CA LYS A 65 -26.79 -18.72 2.58
C LYS A 65 -28.17 -18.18 2.19
N ALA A 66 -29.05 -17.97 3.17
CA ALA A 66 -30.37 -17.38 2.92
C ALA A 66 -30.29 -15.88 2.61
N ALA A 67 -29.33 -15.15 3.19
CA ALA A 67 -29.16 -13.72 2.99
C ALA A 67 -28.44 -13.36 1.67
N MET A 68 -27.64 -14.28 1.12
CA MET A 68 -26.78 -14.02 -0.05
C MET A 68 -27.18 -14.88 -1.25
N PRO A 69 -27.47 -14.28 -2.42
CA PRO A 69 -27.68 -15.03 -3.65
C PRO A 69 -26.45 -15.91 -4.00
N PRO A 70 -26.64 -17.10 -4.59
CA PRO A 70 -25.52 -18.00 -4.92
C PRO A 70 -24.50 -17.35 -5.86
N GLN A 71 -24.95 -16.50 -6.78
CA GLN A 71 -24.07 -15.74 -7.67
C GLN A 71 -23.17 -14.76 -6.90
N LEU A 72 -23.69 -14.13 -5.85
CA LEU A 72 -22.90 -13.24 -4.99
C LEU A 72 -21.87 -14.05 -4.20
N LEU A 73 -22.24 -15.22 -3.67
CA LEU A 73 -21.30 -16.11 -2.97
C LEU A 73 -20.13 -16.54 -3.87
N MET A 74 -20.42 -16.87 -5.14
CA MET A 74 -19.37 -17.20 -6.11
C MET A 74 -18.48 -15.99 -6.41
N CYS A 75 -19.06 -14.79 -6.54
CA CYS A 75 -18.28 -13.57 -6.73
C CYS A 75 -17.39 -13.27 -5.53
N GLU A 76 -17.92 -13.35 -4.32
CA GLU A 76 -17.19 -13.19 -3.07
C GLU A 76 -16.04 -14.22 -2.95
N ALA A 77 -16.27 -15.48 -3.34
CA ALA A 77 -15.22 -16.49 -3.37
C ALA A 77 -14.10 -16.15 -4.37
N VAL A 78 -14.45 -15.67 -5.57
CA VAL A 78 -13.47 -15.20 -6.56
C VAL A 78 -12.70 -13.99 -6.02
N TRP A 79 -13.39 -13.00 -5.45
CA TRP A 79 -12.74 -11.82 -4.85
C TRP A 79 -11.79 -12.21 -3.70
N LEU A 80 -12.18 -13.16 -2.86
CA LEU A 80 -11.34 -13.71 -1.80
C LEU A 80 -10.10 -14.40 -2.38
N ALA A 81 -10.27 -15.29 -3.37
CA ALA A 81 -9.16 -15.96 -4.03
C ALA A 81 -8.21 -14.95 -4.69
N SER A 82 -8.76 -13.92 -5.34
CA SER A 82 -8.00 -12.82 -5.94
C SER A 82 -7.27 -11.98 -4.90
N ALA A 83 -7.85 -11.75 -3.72
CA ALA A 83 -7.18 -11.05 -2.63
C ALA A 83 -5.99 -11.86 -2.10
N ILE A 84 -6.14 -13.18 -1.92
CA ILE A 84 -5.04 -14.08 -1.52
C ILE A 84 -3.93 -14.08 -2.57
N ALA A 85 -4.29 -14.31 -3.84
CA ALA A 85 -3.33 -14.35 -4.93
C ALA A 85 -2.60 -13.00 -5.12
N SER A 86 -3.32 -11.87 -4.96
CA SER A 86 -2.73 -10.53 -4.99
C SER A 86 -1.80 -10.27 -3.80
N LEU A 87 -2.13 -10.79 -2.61
CA LEU A 87 -1.24 -10.72 -1.45
C LEU A 87 0.04 -11.53 -1.67
N VAL A 88 -0.08 -12.76 -2.15
CA VAL A 88 1.06 -13.63 -2.50
C VAL A 88 1.91 -12.96 -3.58
N ALA A 89 1.29 -12.39 -4.61
CA ALA A 89 1.98 -11.64 -5.64
C ALA A 89 2.68 -10.39 -5.06
N GLY A 90 2.04 -9.65 -4.16
CA GLY A 90 2.62 -8.52 -3.44
C GLY A 90 3.85 -8.90 -2.63
N ILE A 91 3.79 -10.00 -1.87
CA ILE A 91 4.93 -10.55 -1.12
C ILE A 91 6.05 -10.97 -2.08
N ALA A 92 5.71 -11.67 -3.17
CA ALA A 92 6.68 -12.08 -4.18
C ALA A 92 7.37 -10.86 -4.83
N LEU A 93 6.62 -9.79 -5.14
CA LEU A 93 7.15 -8.54 -5.68
C LEU A 93 8.01 -7.79 -4.66
N PHE A 94 7.63 -7.82 -3.38
CA PHE A 94 8.42 -7.25 -2.29
C PHE A 94 9.78 -7.98 -2.15
N ASP A 95 9.76 -9.31 -2.32
CA ASP A 95 10.93 -10.18 -2.39
C ASP A 95 11.69 -10.10 -3.73
N ARG A 96 11.24 -9.24 -4.66
CA ARG A 96 11.78 -9.05 -6.02
C ARG A 96 11.71 -10.29 -6.94
N ARG A 97 10.78 -11.20 -6.69
CA ARG A 97 10.55 -12.37 -7.54
C ARG A 97 9.82 -11.96 -8.82
N LYS A 98 10.39 -12.30 -9.98
CA LYS A 98 9.87 -11.91 -11.31
C LYS A 98 8.47 -12.46 -11.59
N TRP A 99 8.12 -13.64 -11.06
CA TRP A 99 6.81 -14.27 -11.26
C TRP A 99 5.66 -13.56 -10.53
N GLY A 100 5.96 -12.69 -9.55
CA GLY A 100 4.92 -11.91 -8.87
C GLY A 100 4.16 -10.97 -9.80
N ARG A 101 4.82 -10.44 -10.85
CA ARG A 101 4.19 -9.58 -11.87
C ARG A 101 3.11 -10.30 -12.67
N PRO A 102 3.42 -11.40 -13.39
CA PRO A 102 2.40 -12.10 -14.16
C PRO A 102 1.32 -12.68 -13.25
N LEU A 103 1.65 -13.14 -12.02
CA LEU A 103 0.63 -13.59 -11.08
C LEU A 103 -0.38 -12.47 -10.78
N TYR A 104 0.09 -11.29 -10.37
CA TYR A 104 -0.81 -10.15 -10.07
C TYR A 104 -1.65 -9.74 -11.28
N ALA A 105 -1.02 -9.61 -12.46
CA ALA A 105 -1.71 -9.21 -13.68
C ALA A 105 -2.80 -10.23 -14.07
N TRP A 106 -2.48 -11.52 -14.08
CA TRP A 106 -3.45 -12.57 -14.41
C TRP A 106 -4.56 -12.68 -13.36
N THR A 107 -4.24 -12.56 -12.08
CA THR A 107 -5.25 -12.53 -11.01
C THR A 107 -6.27 -11.41 -11.24
N LEU A 108 -5.82 -10.20 -11.58
CA LEU A 108 -6.72 -9.09 -11.88
C LEU A 108 -7.51 -9.30 -13.17
N ILE A 109 -6.88 -9.80 -14.23
CA ILE A 109 -7.56 -10.08 -15.51
C ILE A 109 -8.69 -11.10 -15.29
N VAL A 110 -8.40 -12.21 -14.60
CA VAL A 110 -9.40 -13.25 -14.30
C VAL A 110 -10.51 -12.71 -13.40
N ALA A 111 -10.17 -11.96 -12.35
CA ALA A 111 -11.17 -11.36 -11.45
C ALA A 111 -12.11 -10.40 -12.20
N HIS A 112 -11.56 -9.54 -13.07
CA HIS A 112 -12.35 -8.59 -13.86
C HIS A 112 -13.15 -9.29 -14.95
N ALA A 113 -12.58 -10.27 -15.65
CA ALA A 113 -13.30 -11.05 -16.64
C ALA A 113 -14.49 -11.77 -16.00
N TRP A 114 -14.29 -12.40 -14.84
CA TRP A 114 -15.36 -13.01 -14.07
C TRP A 114 -16.42 -11.99 -13.65
N GLY A 115 -16.00 -10.86 -13.08
CA GLY A 115 -16.93 -9.81 -12.66
C GLY A 115 -17.75 -9.24 -13.83
N LEU A 116 -17.16 -9.08 -15.01
CA LEU A 116 -17.86 -8.65 -16.24
C LEU A 116 -18.90 -9.66 -16.74
N LEU A 117 -18.68 -10.96 -16.51
CA LEU A 117 -19.62 -12.04 -16.88
C LEU A 117 -20.77 -12.20 -15.87
N THR A 118 -20.70 -11.50 -14.73
CA THR A 118 -21.70 -11.57 -13.65
C THR A 118 -22.56 -10.29 -13.63
N PRO A 119 -23.71 -10.28 -12.92
CA PRO A 119 -24.50 -9.05 -12.79
C PRO A 119 -23.77 -7.91 -12.07
N PHE A 120 -22.58 -8.16 -11.52
CA PHE A 120 -21.71 -7.18 -10.84
C PHE A 120 -20.75 -6.46 -11.80
N ARG A 121 -20.94 -6.56 -13.12
CA ARG A 121 -20.10 -5.94 -14.17
C ARG A 121 -19.71 -4.48 -13.91
N LEU A 122 -20.60 -3.70 -13.30
CA LEU A 122 -20.36 -2.29 -13.01
C LEU A 122 -19.20 -2.07 -12.04
N LEU A 123 -19.06 -2.93 -11.02
CA LEU A 123 -17.95 -2.88 -10.07
C LEU A 123 -16.61 -3.11 -10.78
N SER A 124 -16.57 -4.09 -11.70
CA SER A 124 -15.40 -4.37 -12.51
C SER A 124 -15.07 -3.23 -13.45
N LEU A 125 -16.07 -2.66 -14.16
CA LEU A 125 -15.85 -1.53 -15.07
C LEU A 125 -15.29 -0.29 -14.36
N ILE A 126 -15.78 0.02 -13.16
CA ILE A 126 -15.33 1.18 -12.37
C ILE A 126 -13.90 0.97 -11.85
N SER A 127 -13.55 -0.25 -11.45
CA SER A 127 -12.22 -0.56 -10.88
C SER A 127 -11.16 -0.89 -11.93
N LEU A 128 -11.55 -1.18 -13.17
CA LEU A 128 -10.65 -1.53 -14.27
C LEU A 128 -9.59 -0.45 -14.58
N PRO A 129 -9.92 0.86 -14.65
CA PRO A 129 -8.91 1.90 -14.85
C PRO A 129 -7.85 1.91 -13.73
N TRP A 130 -8.29 1.73 -12.48
CA TRP A 130 -7.38 1.67 -11.33
C TRP A 130 -6.43 0.47 -11.42
N SER A 131 -6.98 -0.72 -11.68
CA SER A 131 -6.18 -1.93 -11.90
C SER A 131 -5.21 -1.79 -13.08
N GLY A 132 -5.66 -1.18 -14.18
CA GLY A 132 -4.85 -0.93 -15.36
C GLY A 132 -3.65 -0.03 -15.07
N VAL A 133 -3.83 1.05 -14.30
CA VAL A 133 -2.73 1.94 -13.88
C VAL A 133 -1.71 1.18 -13.03
N LEU A 134 -2.15 0.36 -12.06
CA LEU A 134 -1.22 -0.43 -11.23
C LEU A 134 -0.41 -1.44 -12.07
N ILE A 135 -1.06 -2.14 -13.00
CA ILE A 135 -0.38 -3.06 -13.93
C ILE A 135 0.61 -2.30 -14.81
N ALA A 136 0.20 -1.16 -15.38
CA ALA A 136 1.06 -0.34 -16.23
C ALA A 136 2.32 0.12 -15.49
N ILE A 137 2.19 0.55 -14.23
CA ILE A 137 3.34 0.94 -13.39
C ILE A 137 4.26 -0.27 -13.13
N LEU A 138 3.71 -1.45 -12.81
CA LEU A 138 4.50 -2.66 -12.59
C LEU A 138 5.21 -3.14 -13.86
N TYR A 139 4.60 -2.92 -15.03
CA TYR A 139 5.15 -3.34 -16.33
C TYR A 139 6.09 -2.32 -16.98
N ASN A 140 6.12 -1.09 -16.50
CA ASN A 140 7.02 -0.05 -16.96
C ASN A 140 8.50 -0.44 -16.76
N ARG A 141 9.41 0.25 -17.49
CA ARG A 141 10.86 0.09 -17.41
C ARG A 141 11.38 0.13 -15.97
N GLN A 142 10.87 1.07 -15.15
CA GLN A 142 11.24 1.16 -13.74
C GLN A 142 10.93 -0.14 -12.96
N GLY A 143 9.80 -0.80 -13.26
CA GLY A 143 9.39 -2.06 -12.64
C GLY A 143 10.28 -3.22 -13.06
N ARG A 144 10.69 -3.24 -14.34
CA ARG A 144 11.67 -4.21 -14.85
C ARG A 144 13.03 -4.04 -14.17
N ASP A 145 13.52 -2.80 -14.08
CA ASP A 145 14.79 -2.47 -13.43
C ASP A 145 14.78 -2.83 -11.94
N PHE A 146 13.66 -2.59 -11.25
CA PHE A 146 13.51 -2.94 -9.83
C PHE A 146 13.65 -4.45 -9.57
N LEU A 147 13.08 -5.27 -10.45
CA LEU A 147 13.13 -6.74 -10.35
C LEU A 147 14.43 -7.34 -10.88
N ALA A 148 15.12 -6.64 -11.79
CA ALA A 148 16.45 -7.01 -12.27
C ALA A 148 17.54 -6.72 -11.22
N GLY A 149 17.30 -5.79 -10.30
CA GLY A 149 18.23 -5.45 -9.24
C GLY A 149 18.48 -6.61 -8.27
N HIS A 150 19.75 -6.98 -8.08
CA HIS A 150 20.17 -8.01 -7.13
C HIS A 150 19.61 -7.72 -5.73
N ARG A 151 18.99 -8.74 -5.12
CA ARG A 151 18.64 -8.73 -3.70
C ARG A 151 19.95 -8.81 -2.95
N ASN A 152 20.40 -7.72 -2.34
CA ASN A 152 21.46 -7.82 -1.34
C ASN A 152 20.84 -8.51 -0.13
N PRO A 153 21.27 -9.73 0.25
CA PRO A 153 20.81 -10.41 1.45
C PRO A 153 21.48 -9.75 2.67
N GLY A 154 21.27 -8.44 2.85
CA GLY A 154 21.60 -7.79 4.10
C GLY A 154 20.71 -8.40 5.17
N LYS A 155 21.30 -8.88 6.27
CA LYS A 155 20.54 -9.35 7.43
C LYS A 155 19.62 -8.22 7.90
N LEU A 156 18.31 -8.47 7.89
CA LEU A 156 17.34 -7.56 8.46
C LEU A 156 17.61 -7.46 9.97
N SER A 157 17.97 -6.27 10.44
CA SER A 157 18.07 -6.03 11.87
C SER A 157 16.68 -6.08 12.49
N ALA A 158 16.55 -6.55 13.74
CA ALA A 158 15.31 -6.47 14.51
C ALA A 158 14.73 -5.04 14.51
N ARG A 159 15.61 -4.02 14.58
CA ARG A 159 15.21 -2.61 14.48
C ARG A 159 14.56 -2.26 13.14
N ASP A 160 15.06 -2.81 12.03
CA ASP A 160 14.49 -2.59 10.71
C ASP A 160 13.12 -3.27 10.58
N CYS A 161 12.96 -4.47 11.14
CA CYS A 161 11.68 -5.17 11.21
C CYS A 161 10.65 -4.38 12.02
N ILE A 162 11.00 -3.93 13.24
CA ILE A 162 10.10 -3.14 14.09
C ILE A 162 9.73 -1.82 13.39
N ARG A 163 10.69 -1.14 12.75
CA ARG A 163 10.41 0.08 11.99
C ARG A 163 9.42 -0.16 10.85
N ILE A 164 9.68 -1.17 10.01
CA ILE A 164 8.81 -1.48 8.86
C ILE A 164 7.43 -1.91 9.36
N GLY A 165 7.39 -2.74 10.40
CA GLY A 165 6.15 -3.18 11.05
C GLY A 165 5.35 -2.00 11.60
N ALA A 166 5.97 -1.10 12.36
CA ALA A 166 5.29 0.08 12.92
C ALA A 166 4.73 1.01 11.83
N LEU A 167 5.50 1.25 10.75
CA LEU A 167 5.03 2.05 9.61
C LEU A 167 3.89 1.36 8.83
N ALA A 168 3.96 0.03 8.67
CA ALA A 168 2.90 -0.75 8.04
C ALA A 168 1.64 -0.77 8.89
N VAL A 169 1.75 -1.01 10.20
CA VAL A 169 0.64 -0.97 11.17
C VAL A 169 0.01 0.41 11.19
N SER A 170 0.81 1.48 11.24
CA SER A 170 0.32 2.85 11.15
C SER A 170 -0.52 3.06 9.87
N CYS A 171 0.02 2.67 8.71
CA CYS A 171 -0.68 2.78 7.43
C CYS A 171 -2.01 2.01 7.43
N SER A 172 -1.99 0.76 7.93
CA SER A 172 -3.16 -0.10 7.98
C SER A 172 -4.24 0.44 8.92
N LEU A 173 -3.85 0.88 10.12
CA LEU A 173 -4.77 1.46 11.09
C LEU A 173 -5.37 2.78 10.59
N HIS A 174 -4.56 3.60 9.92
CA HIS A 174 -5.03 4.85 9.32
C HIS A 174 -6.04 4.58 8.21
N TYR A 175 -5.72 3.64 7.31
CA TYR A 175 -6.62 3.20 6.25
C TYR A 175 -7.94 2.60 6.80
N LEU A 176 -7.85 1.78 7.84
CA LEU A 176 -9.01 1.22 8.54
C LEU A 176 -9.85 2.31 9.20
N ALA A 177 -9.23 3.24 9.94
CA ALA A 177 -9.93 4.30 10.65
C ALA A 177 -10.76 5.15 9.68
N MET A 178 -10.18 5.50 8.54
CA MET A 178 -10.89 6.24 7.49
C MET A 178 -11.99 5.38 6.85
N SER A 179 -11.70 4.12 6.52
CA SER A 179 -12.71 3.20 5.95
C SER A 179 -13.91 3.00 6.89
N PHE A 180 -13.68 2.90 8.21
CA PHE A 180 -14.72 2.80 9.22
C PHE A 180 -15.48 4.11 9.43
N SER A 181 -14.79 5.25 9.45
CA SER A 181 -15.43 6.56 9.63
C SER A 181 -16.50 6.81 8.57
N VAL A 182 -16.26 6.31 7.36
CA VAL A 182 -17.19 6.42 6.25
C VAL A 182 -18.29 5.38 6.29
N SER A 183 -17.95 4.15 6.65
CA SER A 183 -18.88 3.04 6.50
C SER A 183 -19.90 2.91 7.64
N ARG A 184 -20.08 3.97 8.45
CA ARG A 184 -21.05 4.03 9.56
C ARG A 184 -22.50 3.74 9.16
N THR A 185 -22.82 3.78 7.86
CA THR A 185 -24.16 3.53 7.33
C THR A 185 -24.25 2.25 6.47
N GLY A 186 -23.26 1.36 6.51
CA GLY A 186 -23.22 0.13 5.68
C GLY A 186 -22.83 -1.14 6.45
N TRP A 187 -22.62 -2.25 5.73
CA TRP A 187 -22.27 -3.57 6.30
C TRP A 187 -21.03 -3.54 7.21
N LEU A 188 -20.10 -2.63 6.95
CA LEU A 188 -18.90 -2.40 7.76
C LEU A 188 -19.20 -1.85 9.18
N ALA A 189 -20.33 -1.16 9.40
CA ALA A 189 -20.73 -0.70 10.74
C ALA A 189 -21.05 -1.88 11.67
N MET A 190 -21.50 -3.01 11.12
CA MET A 190 -21.72 -4.25 11.90
C MET A 190 -20.40 -4.89 12.35
N LEU A 191 -19.26 -4.55 11.73
CA LEU A 191 -17.97 -5.19 12.01
C LEU A 191 -17.25 -4.59 13.23
N MET A 192 -17.57 -3.36 13.63
CA MET A 192 -17.12 -2.76 14.89
C MET A 192 -18.19 -1.83 15.45
N PRO A 193 -19.25 -2.36 16.10
CA PRO A 193 -20.34 -1.53 16.62
C PRO A 193 -19.87 -0.50 17.66
N ASN A 194 -18.74 -0.77 18.35
CA ASN A 194 -18.16 0.10 19.37
C ASN A 194 -16.83 0.75 18.95
N GLY A 195 -16.38 0.56 17.71
CA GLY A 195 -15.07 1.08 17.26
C GLY A 195 -15.11 2.59 17.06
N ARG A 196 -14.36 3.34 17.88
CA ARG A 196 -14.18 4.78 17.65
C ARG A 196 -13.05 4.97 16.63
N PRO A 197 -13.33 5.54 15.43
CA PRO A 197 -12.30 5.75 14.42
C PRO A 197 -11.17 6.68 14.91
N LEU A 198 -11.47 7.56 15.86
CA LEU A 198 -10.47 8.44 16.51
C LEU A 198 -9.43 7.66 17.30
N ASP A 199 -9.82 6.58 17.99
CA ASP A 199 -8.89 5.76 18.78
C ASP A 199 -7.92 5.03 17.83
N LEU A 200 -8.42 4.55 16.68
CA LEU A 200 -7.58 3.94 15.64
C LEU A 200 -6.62 4.96 15.01
N LEU A 201 -7.06 6.20 14.78
CA LEU A 201 -6.18 7.27 14.29
C LEU A 201 -5.11 7.64 15.31
N PHE A 202 -5.44 7.67 16.60
CA PHE A 202 -4.48 7.93 17.66
C PHE A 202 -3.40 6.84 17.70
N VAL A 203 -3.80 5.56 17.70
CA VAL A 203 -2.86 4.44 17.65
C VAL A 203 -2.05 4.45 16.35
N ALA A 204 -2.66 4.80 15.21
CA ALA A 204 -1.95 4.95 13.94
C ALA A 204 -0.87 6.05 14.01
N ALA A 205 -1.17 7.18 14.64
CA ALA A 205 -0.22 8.28 14.84
C ALA A 205 0.93 7.85 15.75
N VAL A 206 0.65 7.19 16.88
CA VAL A 206 1.69 6.65 17.78
C VAL A 206 2.59 5.66 17.05
N ALA A 207 2.01 4.73 16.30
CA ALA A 207 2.76 3.78 15.48
C ALA A 207 3.62 4.47 14.41
N LEU A 208 3.12 5.56 13.80
CA LEU A 208 3.88 6.39 12.87
C LEU A 208 5.10 7.00 13.57
N PHE A 209 4.89 7.63 14.72
CA PHE A 209 5.96 8.25 15.51
C PHE A 209 7.03 7.24 15.91
N ILE A 210 6.64 6.04 16.37
CA ILE A 210 7.58 4.96 16.68
C ILE A 210 8.38 4.57 15.43
N GLY A 211 7.71 4.35 14.29
CA GLY A 211 8.36 4.05 13.01
C GLY A 211 9.33 5.14 12.56
N LEU A 212 8.99 6.41 12.75
CA LEU A 212 9.85 7.55 12.41
C LEU A 212 11.03 7.72 13.39
N ALA A 213 10.82 7.50 14.69
CA ALA A 213 11.87 7.55 15.70
C ALA A 213 12.94 6.49 15.44
N LEU A 214 12.52 5.27 15.10
CA LEU A 214 13.39 4.15 14.75
C LEU A 214 14.06 4.32 13.38
N SER A 215 13.50 5.16 12.49
CA SER A 215 14.08 5.48 11.18
C SER A 215 15.39 6.29 11.31
N PRO A 216 16.42 6.00 10.47
CA PRO A 216 17.66 6.77 10.47
C PRO A 216 17.39 8.24 10.08
N LYS A 217 18.09 9.19 10.74
CA LYS A 217 17.79 10.64 10.68
C LYS A 217 17.57 11.17 9.24
N GLY A 218 18.41 10.79 8.28
CA GLY A 218 18.29 11.21 6.88
C GLY A 218 17.24 10.49 6.02
N ARG A 219 16.44 9.58 6.59
CA ARG A 219 15.38 8.84 5.86
C ARG A 219 14.00 8.95 6.51
N ARG A 220 13.86 9.69 7.61
CA ARG A 220 12.60 9.79 8.37
C ARG A 220 11.48 10.38 7.51
N ALA A 221 11.72 11.57 6.97
CA ALA A 221 10.75 12.28 6.13
C ALA A 221 10.41 11.49 4.85
N TRP A 222 11.39 10.81 4.26
CA TRP A 222 11.17 9.89 3.15
C TRP A 222 10.26 8.71 3.52
N ASN A 223 10.54 8.01 4.62
CA ASN A 223 9.74 6.88 5.07
C ASN A 223 8.31 7.32 5.43
N CYS A 224 8.16 8.49 6.07
CA CYS A 224 6.87 9.13 6.30
C CYS A 224 6.10 9.34 4.99
N GLY A 225 6.75 9.96 4.00
CA GLY A 225 6.17 10.20 2.69
C GLY A 225 5.72 8.90 1.98
N VAL A 226 6.52 7.82 2.07
CA VAL A 226 6.12 6.51 1.53
C VAL A 226 4.87 5.99 2.23
N THR A 227 4.82 6.00 3.56
CA THR A 227 3.66 5.54 4.33
C THR A 227 2.39 6.32 3.98
N LEU A 228 2.48 7.66 3.96
CA LEU A 228 1.34 8.52 3.62
C LEU A 228 0.90 8.36 2.16
N MET A 229 1.84 8.13 1.24
CA MET A 229 1.51 7.88 -0.17
C MET A 229 0.84 6.52 -0.34
N VAL A 230 1.30 5.46 0.33
CA VAL A 230 0.65 4.13 0.31
C VAL A 230 -0.79 4.26 0.80
N PHE A 231 -1.01 4.93 1.93
CA PHE A 231 -2.34 5.24 2.44
C PHE A 231 -3.18 5.98 1.39
N SER A 232 -2.65 7.05 0.80
CA SER A 232 -3.40 7.91 -0.13
C SER A 232 -3.80 7.17 -1.40
N VAL A 233 -2.88 6.39 -1.97
CA VAL A 233 -3.12 5.57 -3.16
C VAL A 233 -4.13 4.47 -2.84
N SER A 234 -4.01 3.78 -1.71
CA SER A 234 -4.99 2.78 -1.28
C SER A 234 -6.38 3.40 -1.07
N MET A 235 -6.45 4.57 -0.44
CA MET A 235 -7.69 5.29 -0.19
C MET A 235 -8.32 5.79 -1.49
N ALA A 236 -7.54 6.26 -2.46
CA ALA A 236 -8.04 6.60 -3.79
C ALA A 236 -8.67 5.39 -4.49
N GLY A 237 -8.04 4.22 -4.43
CA GLY A 237 -8.64 2.98 -4.94
C GLY A 237 -9.95 2.63 -4.23
N GLN A 238 -10.00 2.78 -2.89
CA GLN A 238 -11.22 2.56 -2.10
C GLN A 238 -12.33 3.54 -2.49
N LEU A 239 -12.00 4.82 -2.71
CA LEU A 239 -12.94 5.83 -3.19
C LEU A 239 -13.53 5.41 -4.54
N ILE A 240 -12.68 5.04 -5.51
CA ILE A 240 -13.12 4.58 -6.83
C ILE A 240 -14.12 3.43 -6.72
N VAL A 241 -13.81 2.40 -5.93
CA VAL A 241 -14.71 1.25 -5.75
C VAL A 241 -16.05 1.65 -5.12
N ASN A 242 -16.05 2.58 -4.16
CA ASN A 242 -17.26 3.03 -3.49
C ASN A 242 -18.17 3.92 -4.36
N VAL A 243 -17.70 4.39 -5.52
CA VAL A 243 -18.55 5.12 -6.50
C VAL A 243 -19.79 4.29 -6.87
N ALA A 244 -19.64 2.97 -7.00
CA ALA A 244 -20.74 2.10 -7.41
C ALA A 244 -21.89 2.03 -6.39
N THR A 245 -21.58 2.08 -5.09
CA THR A 245 -22.55 1.87 -4.01
C THR A 245 -23.05 3.17 -3.36
N SER A 246 -22.35 4.28 -3.58
CA SER A 246 -22.64 5.58 -2.95
C SER A 246 -23.06 6.69 -3.91
N THR A 247 -23.39 6.32 -5.15
CA THR A 247 -23.95 7.21 -6.16
C THR A 247 -25.23 6.57 -6.75
N PRO A 248 -26.00 7.27 -7.61
CA PRO A 248 -27.18 6.71 -8.27
C PRO A 248 -26.88 5.47 -9.13
N LEU A 249 -25.61 5.15 -9.39
CA LEU A 249 -25.17 3.93 -10.08
C LEU A 249 -25.58 2.65 -9.35
N VAL A 250 -25.85 2.71 -8.05
CA VAL A 250 -26.32 1.56 -7.26
C VAL A 250 -27.59 0.92 -7.82
N ARG A 251 -28.42 1.68 -8.55
CA ARG A 251 -29.63 1.16 -9.22
C ARG A 251 -29.34 0.07 -10.27
N TYR A 252 -28.11 0.02 -10.75
CA TYR A 252 -27.65 -0.97 -11.73
C TYR A 252 -26.94 -2.16 -11.08
N LEU A 253 -26.81 -2.18 -9.74
CA LEU A 253 -26.29 -3.32 -9.01
C LEU A 253 -27.45 -4.25 -8.60
N PRO A 254 -27.25 -5.57 -8.66
CA PRO A 254 -28.27 -6.51 -8.19
C PRO A 254 -28.40 -6.45 -6.64
N PRO A 255 -29.51 -6.92 -6.07
CA PRO A 255 -29.61 -7.12 -4.62
C PRO A 255 -28.47 -8.01 -4.09
N PRO A 256 -27.97 -7.78 -2.86
CA PRO A 256 -28.52 -6.93 -1.80
C PRO A 256 -27.87 -5.53 -1.74
N PHE A 257 -27.22 -5.06 -2.81
CA PHE A 257 -26.59 -3.73 -2.81
C PHE A 257 -27.62 -2.63 -2.58
N ARG A 258 -27.31 -1.71 -1.65
CA ARG A 258 -28.14 -0.57 -1.31
C ARG A 258 -27.30 0.69 -1.30
N PHE A 259 -27.95 1.82 -1.57
CA PHE A 259 -27.30 3.11 -1.48
C PHE A 259 -26.70 3.29 -0.09
N THR A 260 -25.40 3.56 -0.04
CA THR A 260 -24.69 3.85 1.20
C THR A 260 -24.17 5.28 1.13
N ALA A 261 -24.67 6.16 1.99
CA ALA A 261 -24.21 7.54 2.03
C ALA A 261 -22.71 7.56 2.36
N TYR A 262 -21.91 8.17 1.48
CA TYR A 262 -20.46 8.28 1.62
C TYR A 262 -20.10 9.76 1.71
N PRO A 263 -19.33 10.22 2.73
CA PRO A 263 -18.99 11.62 2.93
C PRO A 263 -17.88 12.07 1.97
N TRP A 264 -18.17 12.09 0.67
CA TRP A 264 -17.26 12.45 -0.41
C TRP A 264 -16.57 13.79 -0.20
N SER A 265 -17.32 14.78 0.30
CA SER A 265 -16.85 16.14 0.59
C SER A 265 -15.75 16.19 1.64
N VAL A 266 -15.60 15.18 2.49
CA VAL A 266 -14.54 15.10 3.51
C VAL A 266 -13.42 14.19 3.03
N MET A 267 -13.76 13.05 2.41
CA MET A 267 -12.76 12.03 2.07
C MET A 267 -11.87 12.42 0.91
N ILE A 268 -12.41 13.10 -0.10
CA ILE A 268 -11.62 13.59 -1.23
C ILE A 268 -10.57 14.61 -0.78
N PRO A 269 -10.93 15.73 -0.10
CA PRO A 269 -9.93 16.70 0.33
C PRO A 269 -8.97 16.13 1.37
N TYR A 270 -9.43 15.24 2.26
CA TYR A 270 -8.54 14.58 3.21
C TYR A 270 -7.46 13.74 2.50
N THR A 271 -7.88 12.88 1.57
CA THR A 271 -6.96 12.04 0.79
C THR A 271 -6.02 12.90 -0.05
N GLY A 272 -6.54 13.98 -0.66
CA GLY A 272 -5.75 14.95 -1.41
C GLY A 272 -4.71 15.66 -0.54
N MET A 273 -5.09 16.12 0.65
CA MET A 273 -4.17 16.78 1.59
C MET A 273 -3.06 15.83 2.03
N VAL A 274 -3.38 14.59 2.39
CA VAL A 274 -2.36 13.60 2.78
C VAL A 274 -1.43 13.28 1.61
N ALA A 275 -1.95 13.17 0.38
CA ALA A 275 -1.15 12.97 -0.82
C ALA A 275 -0.22 14.16 -1.10
N LEU A 276 -0.70 15.40 -0.93
CA LEU A 276 0.10 16.61 -1.07
C LEU A 276 1.23 16.68 -0.04
N VAL A 277 0.94 16.36 1.23
CA VAL A 277 1.96 16.26 2.28
C VAL A 277 2.99 15.18 1.94
N ALA A 278 2.54 14.01 1.51
CA ALA A 278 3.44 12.93 1.08
C ALA A 278 4.34 13.37 -0.09
N PHE A 279 3.78 14.08 -1.07
CA PHE A 279 4.50 14.61 -2.21
C PHE A 279 5.53 15.68 -1.80
N ALA A 280 5.14 16.62 -0.93
CA ALA A 280 6.05 17.63 -0.39
C ALA A 280 7.22 16.98 0.35
N LEU A 281 6.97 15.93 1.15
CA LEU A 281 8.01 15.14 1.81
C LEU A 281 8.94 14.45 0.80
N PHE A 282 8.43 13.97 -0.33
CA PHE A 282 9.29 13.43 -1.39
C PHE A 282 10.14 14.50 -2.06
N GLN A 283 9.57 15.66 -2.37
CA GLN A 283 10.28 16.78 -2.99
C GLN A 283 11.41 17.30 -2.09
N ALA A 284 11.12 17.53 -0.80
CA ALA A 284 12.09 17.96 0.19
C ALA A 284 13.24 16.96 0.40
N ASN A 285 13.03 15.67 0.06
CA ASN A 285 14.03 14.62 0.17
C ASN A 285 14.57 14.14 -1.18
N ARG A 286 14.32 14.86 -2.29
CA ARG A 286 15.00 14.54 -3.55
C ARG A 286 16.50 14.71 -3.34
N PRO A 287 17.33 13.68 -3.66
CA PRO A 287 18.76 13.90 -3.70
C PRO A 287 19.00 14.96 -4.79
N HIS A 288 19.61 16.09 -4.43
CA HIS A 288 20.19 16.99 -5.43
C HIS A 288 21.22 16.15 -6.19
N THR A 289 20.85 15.68 -7.39
CA THR A 289 21.85 15.24 -8.35
C THR A 289 22.55 16.52 -8.80
N PRO A 290 23.84 16.73 -8.49
CA PRO A 290 24.58 17.71 -9.27
C PRO A 290 24.43 17.26 -10.72
N GLY A 291 23.94 18.14 -11.60
CA GLY A 291 24.01 17.87 -13.02
C GLY A 291 25.47 17.56 -13.38
N PRO A 292 25.73 16.79 -14.46
CA PRO A 292 27.08 16.77 -15.02
C PRO A 292 27.50 18.23 -15.19
N ALA A 293 28.73 18.56 -14.74
CA ALA A 293 29.28 19.88 -14.99
C ALA A 293 29.12 20.16 -16.49
N LEU A 294 28.56 21.31 -16.84
CA LEU A 294 28.56 21.79 -18.21
C LEU A 294 30.03 21.96 -18.60
N GLU A 295 30.63 20.92 -19.19
CA GLU A 295 31.88 21.05 -19.92
C GLU A 295 31.56 21.98 -21.08
N MET A 296 32.05 23.23 -21.00
CA MET A 296 32.07 24.11 -22.16
C MET A 296 32.89 23.40 -23.24
N PRO A 297 32.42 23.34 -24.49
CA PRO A 297 33.24 22.86 -25.59
C PRO A 297 34.45 23.80 -25.71
N ASP A 298 35.64 23.24 -25.55
CA ASP A 298 36.88 23.93 -25.91
C ASP A 298 36.85 24.15 -27.42
N PHE A 299 36.67 25.42 -27.83
CA PHE A 299 36.90 25.84 -29.21
C PHE A 299 38.41 26.01 -29.39
N THR A 300 39.07 25.01 -29.97
CA THR A 300 40.41 25.12 -30.55
C THR A 300 40.33 25.30 -32.06
#